data_AF-A0A9E7A6T4-F1
#
_entry.id   AF-A0A9E7A6T4-F1
#
_cell.length_a   1.000
_cell.length_b   1.000
_cell.length_c   1.000
_cell.angle_alpha   90.00
_cell.angle_beta   90.00
_cell.angle_gamma   90.00
#
_symmetry.space_group_name_H-M   'P 1'
#
loop_
_entity.id
_entity.type
_entity.pdbx_description
1 polymer ?
#
loop_
_entity_poly.entity_id
_entity_poly.type
_entity_poly.pdbx_seq_one_letter_code
_entity_poly.pdbx_strand_id
1 'polypeptide(L)'
;MRLGYSCAVAALAGGLLAVAPGMARANDTAAGALIGGAAGAIIGGAATGKAGGAVAGAVIGGATGAIIGNQSDKNKKKSYYYWSNGKCLYHYPNGQVVKVSKNYCY
;
A
#
# COMPACT_ATOMS: atom_id res chain seq x y z
N MET A 1 -30.05 1.97 -24.47
CA MET A 1 -29.98 2.45 -23.07
C MET A 1 -28.76 1.92 -22.28
N ARG A 2 -28.23 0.71 -22.53
CA ARG A 2 -27.04 0.13 -21.85
C ARG A 2 -25.67 0.66 -22.29
N LEU A 3 -25.61 1.45 -23.37
CA LEU A 3 -24.35 1.90 -23.99
C LEU A 3 -23.68 3.07 -23.25
N GLY A 4 -24.46 3.88 -22.51
CA GLY A 4 -23.92 4.97 -21.71
C GLY A 4 -23.26 4.53 -20.39
N TYR A 5 -23.65 3.36 -19.86
CA TYR A 5 -23.13 2.84 -18.59
C TYR A 5 -21.69 2.31 -18.72
N SER A 6 -21.36 1.71 -19.87
CA SER A 6 -20.00 1.23 -20.16
C SER A 6 -18.98 2.38 -20.28
N CYS A 7 -19.39 3.52 -20.87
CA CYS A 7 -18.54 4.71 -20.94
C CYS A 7 -18.41 5.40 -19.57
N ALA A 8 -19.45 5.37 -18.73
CA ALA A 8 -19.39 5.92 -17.38
C ALA A 8 -18.44 5.12 -16.46
N VAL A 9 -18.41 3.78 -16.58
CA VAL A 9 -17.45 2.93 -15.85
C VAL A 9 -16.02 3.16 -16.35
N ALA A 10 -15.83 3.35 -17.65
CA ALA A 10 -14.52 3.68 -18.22
C ALA A 10 -14.03 5.08 -17.82
N ALA A 11 -14.93 6.07 -17.71
CA ALA A 11 -14.60 7.43 -17.27
C ALA A 11 -14.28 7.50 -15.76
N LEU A 12 -14.95 6.69 -14.93
CA LEU A 12 -14.58 6.54 -13.51
C LEU A 12 -13.23 5.83 -13.33
N ALA A 13 -12.89 4.90 -14.23
CA ALA A 13 -11.56 4.29 -14.28
C ALA A 13 -10.47 5.27 -14.77
N GLY A 14 -10.83 6.20 -15.68
CA GLY A 14 -9.93 7.26 -16.17
C GLY A 14 -9.67 8.37 -15.14
N GLY A 15 -10.62 8.66 -14.26
CA GLY A 15 -10.48 9.70 -13.22
C GLY A 15 -9.49 9.34 -12.10
N LEU A 16 -9.19 8.05 -11.89
CA LEU A 16 -8.29 7.61 -10.82
C LEU A 16 -6.80 7.72 -11.18
N LEU A 17 -6.47 7.97 -12.45
CA LEU A 17 -5.10 8.33 -12.87
C LEU A 17 -4.67 9.73 -12.40
N ALA A 18 -5.59 10.50 -11.81
CA ALA A 18 -5.30 11.77 -11.15
C ALA A 18 -4.99 11.63 -9.64
N VAL A 19 -4.59 10.45 -9.14
CA VAL A 19 -4.14 10.34 -7.76
C VAL A 19 -2.80 11.07 -7.63
N ALA A 20 -2.88 12.19 -6.91
CA ALA A 20 -1.89 13.25 -6.79
C ALA A 20 -0.46 12.76 -6.51
N PRO A 21 0.57 13.55 -6.90
CA PRO A 21 1.96 13.34 -6.50
C PRO A 21 2.22 13.56 -4.98
N GLY A 22 1.18 13.43 -4.15
CA GLY A 22 1.19 13.68 -2.70
C GLY A 22 1.33 12.42 -1.84
N MET A 23 1.70 11.27 -2.39
CA MET A 23 1.95 10.02 -1.64
C MET A 23 3.25 10.07 -0.82
N ALA A 24 3.79 11.25 -0.52
CA ALA A 24 5.00 11.41 0.28
C ALA A 24 4.75 11.24 1.80
N ARG A 25 3.48 11.13 2.24
CA ARG A 25 3.07 11.02 3.66
C ARG A 25 2.03 9.94 3.94
N ALA A 26 1.62 9.17 2.95
CA ALA A 26 0.62 8.14 3.16
C ALA A 26 1.26 6.88 3.76
N ASN A 27 0.67 6.37 4.84
CA ASN A 27 1.06 5.13 5.50
C ASN A 27 1.05 3.97 4.49
N ASP A 28 1.95 2.99 4.65
CA ASP A 28 2.02 1.82 3.77
C ASP A 28 0.67 1.07 3.72
N THR A 29 -0.09 1.10 4.81
CA THR A 29 -1.49 0.60 4.92
C THR A 29 -2.39 1.24 3.87
N ALA A 30 -2.39 2.57 3.78
CA ALA A 30 -3.25 3.30 2.86
C ALA A 30 -2.78 3.10 1.41
N ALA A 31 -1.45 3.06 1.21
CA ALA A 31 -0.86 2.75 -0.10
C ALA A 31 -1.28 1.37 -0.59
N GLY A 32 -1.12 0.34 0.25
CA GLY A 32 -1.51 -1.02 -0.07
C GLY A 32 -3.01 -1.13 -0.32
N ALA A 33 -3.85 -0.47 0.49
CA ALA A 33 -5.29 -0.49 0.32
C ALA A 33 -5.75 0.14 -1.01
N LEU A 34 -5.15 1.27 -1.38
CA LEU A 34 -5.49 1.96 -2.62
C LEU A 34 -5.02 1.17 -3.85
N ILE A 35 -3.77 0.68 -3.84
CA ILE A 35 -3.23 -0.10 -4.96
C ILE A 35 -3.97 -1.41 -5.11
N GLY A 36 -4.16 -2.16 -4.02
CA GLY A 36 -4.87 -3.41 -4.02
C GLY A 36 -6.35 -3.25 -4.39
N GLY A 37 -7.00 -2.19 -3.89
CA GLY A 37 -8.39 -1.89 -4.22
C GLY A 37 -8.59 -1.47 -5.66
N ALA A 38 -7.71 -0.63 -6.21
CA ALA A 38 -7.76 -0.24 -7.62
C ALA A 38 -7.51 -1.46 -8.54
N ALA A 39 -6.45 -2.24 -8.27
CA ALA A 39 -6.14 -3.43 -9.04
C ALA A 39 -7.26 -4.47 -8.97
N GLY A 40 -7.78 -4.73 -7.77
CA GLY A 40 -8.89 -5.64 -7.55
C GLY A 40 -10.17 -5.18 -8.25
N ALA A 41 -10.45 -3.88 -8.28
CA ALA A 41 -11.61 -3.34 -9.00
C ALA A 41 -11.54 -3.58 -10.50
N ILE A 42 -10.35 -3.36 -11.10
CA ILE A 42 -10.11 -3.58 -12.51
C ILE A 42 -10.29 -5.06 -12.85
N ILE A 43 -9.66 -5.95 -12.08
CA ILE A 43 -9.71 -7.40 -12.30
C ILE A 43 -11.13 -7.93 -12.10
N GLY A 44 -11.79 -7.58 -10.99
CA GLY A 44 -13.14 -8.04 -10.69
C GLY A 44 -14.20 -7.48 -11.64
N GLY A 45 -14.01 -6.24 -12.12
CA GLY A 45 -14.85 -5.64 -13.15
C GLY A 45 -14.67 -6.31 -14.52
N ALA A 46 -13.42 -6.59 -14.92
CA ALA A 46 -13.10 -7.27 -16.16
C ALA A 46 -13.58 -8.74 -16.17
N ALA A 47 -13.39 -9.46 -15.07
CA ALA A 47 -13.76 -10.87 -14.95
C ALA A 47 -15.28 -11.10 -14.96
N THR A 48 -16.05 -10.17 -14.38
CA THR A 48 -17.52 -10.33 -14.26
C THR A 48 -18.32 -9.52 -15.28
N GLY A 49 -17.70 -8.50 -15.89
CA GLY A 49 -18.41 -7.54 -16.75
C GLY A 49 -19.52 -6.79 -16.01
N LYS A 50 -19.42 -6.64 -14.68
CA LYS A 50 -20.42 -6.03 -13.81
C LYS A 50 -19.76 -5.12 -12.77
N ALA A 51 -20.48 -4.05 -12.39
CA ALA A 51 -20.06 -3.18 -11.29
C ALA A 51 -19.91 -3.95 -9.96
N GLY A 52 -20.73 -4.99 -9.74
CA GLY A 52 -20.63 -5.84 -8.54
C GLY A 52 -19.29 -6.56 -8.41
N GLY A 53 -18.71 -7.06 -9.51
CA GLY A 53 -17.39 -7.69 -9.46
C GLY A 53 -16.27 -6.68 -9.26
N ALA A 54 -16.40 -5.46 -9.79
CA ALA A 54 -15.46 -4.38 -9.51
C ALA A 54 -15.47 -3.99 -8.02
N VAL A 55 -16.65 -3.83 -7.41
CA VAL A 55 -16.74 -3.52 -5.97
C VAL A 55 -16.20 -4.67 -5.12
N ALA A 56 -16.57 -5.92 -5.43
CA ALA A 56 -16.07 -7.08 -4.69
C ALA A 56 -14.54 -7.20 -4.79
N GLY A 57 -13.99 -7.05 -6.00
CA GLY A 57 -12.55 -7.05 -6.21
C GLY A 57 -11.85 -5.89 -5.51
N ALA A 58 -12.45 -4.70 -5.49
CA ALA A 58 -11.91 -3.54 -4.78
C ALA A 58 -11.85 -3.74 -3.26
N VAL A 59 -12.91 -4.31 -2.69
CA VAL A 59 -12.97 -4.59 -1.25
C VAL A 59 -11.95 -5.67 -0.87
N ILE A 60 -11.88 -6.77 -1.63
CA ILE A 60 -10.95 -7.87 -1.36
C ILE A 60 -9.50 -7.40 -1.53
N GLY A 61 -9.20 -6.77 -2.67
CA GLY A 61 -7.86 -6.27 -2.97
C GLY A 61 -7.43 -5.15 -2.03
N GLY A 62 -8.34 -4.25 -1.69
CA GLY A 62 -8.08 -3.15 -0.76
C GLY A 62 -7.88 -3.63 0.68
N ALA A 63 -8.69 -4.56 1.16
CA ALA A 63 -8.51 -5.16 2.48
C ALA A 63 -7.17 -5.92 2.57
N THR A 64 -6.84 -6.72 1.54
CA THR A 64 -5.58 -7.46 1.48
C THR A 64 -4.38 -6.52 1.47
N GLY A 65 -4.42 -5.49 0.62
CA GLY A 65 -3.37 -4.49 0.54
C GLY A 65 -3.22 -3.67 1.82
N ALA A 66 -4.32 -3.35 2.50
CA ALA A 66 -4.29 -2.68 3.81
C ALA A 66 -3.60 -3.53 4.87
N ILE A 67 -3.87 -4.84 4.92
CA ILE A 67 -3.26 -5.75 5.89
C ILE A 67 -1.75 -5.80 5.70
N ILE A 68 -1.29 -5.99 4.46
CA ILE A 68 0.14 -6.05 4.13
C ILE A 68 0.82 -4.71 4.45
N GLY A 69 0.18 -3.60 4.06
CA GLY A 69 0.68 -2.26 4.34
C GLY A 69 0.78 -1.96 5.83
N ASN A 70 -0.21 -2.37 6.63
CA ASN A 70 -0.18 -2.22 8.09
C ASN A 70 0.95 -3.01 8.73
N GLN A 71 1.27 -4.19 8.21
CA GLN A 71 2.42 -4.95 8.70
C GLN A 71 3.74 -4.25 8.35
N SER A 72 3.86 -3.68 7.14
CA SER A 72 5.01 -2.85 6.75
C SER A 72 5.16 -1.63 7.66
N ASP A 73 4.09 -0.87 7.90
CA ASP A 73 4.09 0.28 8.81
C ASP A 73 4.55 -0.10 10.22
N LYS A 74 4.09 -1.24 10.74
CA LYS A 74 4.51 -1.76 12.04
C LYS A 74 6.00 -2.10 12.06
N ASN A 75 6.53 -2.66 10.98
CA ASN A 75 7.95 -2.98 10.88
C ASN A 75 8.81 -1.71 10.81
N LYS A 76 8.37 -0.68 10.06
CA LYS A 76 9.06 0.62 9.98
C LYS A 76 9.15 1.35 11.32
N LYS A 77 8.16 1.15 12.19
CA LYS A 77 8.11 1.77 13.54
C LYS A 77 8.94 1.02 14.59
N LYS A 78 9.41 -0.19 14.31
CA LYS A 78 10.21 -0.95 15.27
C LYS A 78 11.65 -0.46 15.27
N SER A 79 12.10 0.07 16.40
CA SER A 79 13.53 0.25 16.65
C SER A 79 14.17 -1.09 16.94
N TYR A 80 15.22 -1.43 16.19
CA TYR A 80 16.01 -2.62 16.45
C TYR A 80 17.51 -2.32 16.27
N TYR A 81 18.31 -3.04 17.06
CA TYR A 81 19.75 -3.10 16.92
C TYR A 81 20.08 -4.14 15.86
N TYR A 82 20.97 -3.82 14.93
CA TYR A 82 21.47 -4.79 13.95
C TYR A 82 22.97 -4.66 13.76
N TRP A 83 23.61 -5.81 13.55
CA TRP A 83 25.04 -5.91 13.30
C TRP A 83 25.30 -5.89 11.80
N SER A 84 26.11 -4.94 11.33
CA SER A 84 26.53 -4.87 9.93
C SER A 84 27.98 -4.41 9.81
N ASN A 85 28.77 -5.11 9.01
CA ASN A 85 30.18 -4.76 8.71
C ASN A 85 31.02 -4.45 9.96
N GLY A 86 30.86 -5.24 11.03
CA GLY A 86 31.62 -5.08 12.27
C GLY A 86 31.17 -3.91 13.16
N LYS A 87 30.03 -3.27 12.85
CA LYS A 87 29.50 -2.11 13.57
C LYS A 87 28.08 -2.41 14.07
N CYS A 88 27.80 -1.99 15.31
CA CYS A 88 26.46 -2.05 15.89
C CYS A 88 25.68 -0.79 15.48
N LEU A 89 24.54 -0.97 14.80
CA LEU A 89 23.69 0.12 14.34
C LEU A 89 22.32 0.04 14.99
N TYR A 90 21.75 1.20 15.33
CA TYR A 90 20.41 1.32 15.88
C TYR A 90 19.51 2.02 14.87
N HIS A 91 18.42 1.35 14.50
CA HIS A 91 17.41 1.87 13.59
C HIS A 91 16.37 2.65 14.41
N TYR A 92 16.28 3.97 14.22
CA TYR A 92 15.24 4.79 14.84
C TYR A 92 13.94 4.78 13.99
N PRO A 93 12.77 4.97 14.61
CA PRO A 93 11.48 5.06 13.90
C PRO A 93 11.38 6.31 12.99
N ASN A 94 12.32 7.26 13.10
CA ASN A 94 12.45 8.41 12.20
C ASN A 94 13.27 8.08 10.92
N GLY A 95 13.68 6.83 10.73
CA GLY A 95 14.48 6.37 9.58
C GLY A 95 15.98 6.64 9.71
N GLN A 96 16.43 7.23 10.82
CA GLN A 96 17.86 7.43 11.06
C GLN A 96 18.51 6.15 11.58
N VAL A 97 19.70 5.87 11.04
CA VAL A 97 20.55 4.77 11.49
C VAL A 97 21.77 5.36 12.17
N VAL A 98 21.90 5.15 13.48
CA VAL A 98 23.07 5.63 14.23
C VAL A 98 23.98 4.48 14.62
N LYS A 99 25.29 4.73 14.67
CA LYS A 99 26.23 3.78 15.27
C LYS A 99 26.14 3.90 16.78
N VAL A 100 25.90 2.77 17.42
CA VAL A 100 25.88 2.64 18.88
C VAL A 100 27.10 1.87 19.34
N SER A 101 27.51 2.08 20.59
CA SER A 101 28.69 1.42 21.16
C SER A 101 28.53 -0.10 21.12
N LYS A 102 29.64 -0.82 20.95
CA LYS A 102 29.66 -2.28 20.74
C LYS A 102 28.98 -3.06 21.88
N ASN A 103 28.97 -2.49 23.10
CA ASN A 103 28.33 -3.07 24.27
C ASN A 103 26.79 -3.16 24.20
N TYR A 104 26.14 -2.49 23.24
CA TYR A 104 24.68 -2.57 23.04
C TYR A 104 24.25 -3.72 22.11
N CYS A 105 25.18 -4.25 21.29
CA CYS A 105 24.99 -5.49 20.56
C CYS A 105 25.74 -6.60 21.32
N TYR A 106 25.12 -7.10 22.39
CA TYR A 106 25.59 -8.27 23.13
C TYR A 106 25.09 -9.56 22.47
#